data_AF-A0A9Q0IF00-F1
#
_entry.id   AF-A0A9Q0IF00-F1
#
_cell.length_a   1.000
_cell.length_b   1.000
_cell.length_c   1.000
_cell.angle_alpha   90.00
_cell.angle_beta   90.00
_cell.angle_gamma   90.00
#
_symmetry.space_group_name_H-M   'P 1'
#
loop_
_entity.id
_entity.type
_entity.pdbx_description
1 polymer ?
#
loop_
_entity_poly.entity_id
_entity_poly.type
_entity_poly.pdbx_seq_one_letter_code
_entity_poly.pdbx_strand_id
1 'polypeptide(L)'
;MDRLTLARIDDELGSSEVAALCFLCRDVLNKKALETVKDGKDLFKQLDEKDLLSNRQFLSQLLETIKRVDLLSLLEGDEPQTDSSPFLSDYRVMLYNLYEDMTEKHFKKMKFLLGDSVGRGQIELCTTALAVFSLMENSRLLSRQRLDQLLPILQQCDMQLAKILQSYMNDDLSSDGDADANEEPVFHEQQEYYTLRFNPLGTCLVINNEHFSGGGLKNRLGTQQDEKSLRRVFGKLGFQVEVHSDLTAGGIRSVLEGLGKRSFVAADVLVVCVLSHGDKECVFGTDGLKVALGDMRRPFTSERAPTLAGKPKVFFIQACQGSNLQRGAVPCPPRPQEQGPSRGSLEEDAGPLPAELVAEDADFLMGMATVQDCKSFRNTSTGSIFIQELCRQLLVSAKRSDDLLSTLTRVNREVSKGDYQSSKQMPQPMYTLTKKLVLKEMTIVEH
;
A
#
# COMPACT_ATOMS: atom_id res chain seq x y z
N MET A 1 15.50 -25.53 -15.91
CA MET A 1 16.92 -25.71 -15.52
C MET A 1 17.50 -27.00 -16.13
N ASP A 2 18.83 -27.11 -16.34
CA ASP A 2 19.43 -28.34 -16.90
C ASP A 2 19.48 -29.50 -15.88
N ARG A 3 19.15 -30.72 -16.34
CA ARG A 3 19.04 -31.91 -15.49
C ARG A 3 20.38 -32.38 -14.90
N LEU A 4 21.51 -32.10 -15.55
CA LEU A 4 22.83 -32.45 -15.02
C LEU A 4 23.16 -31.60 -13.79
N THR A 5 22.75 -30.32 -13.80
CA THR A 5 22.94 -29.40 -12.67
C THR A 5 22.12 -29.86 -11.46
N LEU A 6 20.84 -30.20 -11.67
CA LEU A 6 19.96 -30.72 -10.62
C LEU A 6 20.47 -32.04 -10.02
N ALA A 7 21.03 -32.93 -10.84
CA ALA A 7 21.61 -34.17 -10.36
C ALA A 7 22.84 -33.93 -9.46
N ARG A 8 23.71 -32.98 -9.82
CA ARG A 8 24.88 -32.61 -8.99
C ARG A 8 24.48 -31.99 -7.65
N ILE A 9 23.42 -31.18 -7.64
CA ILE A 9 22.89 -30.59 -6.41
C ILE A 9 22.34 -31.70 -5.51
N ASP A 10 21.56 -32.64 -6.05
CA ASP A 10 21.02 -33.77 -5.30
C ASP A 10 22.12 -34.66 -4.69
N ASP A 11 23.19 -34.93 -5.44
CA ASP A 11 24.30 -35.78 -4.97
C ASP A 11 25.00 -35.19 -3.72
N GLU A 12 24.86 -33.87 -3.49
CA GLU A 12 25.42 -33.15 -2.35
C GLU A 12 24.40 -32.88 -1.23
N LEU A 13 23.12 -33.27 -1.39
CA LEU A 13 22.06 -33.07 -0.40
C LEU A 13 21.84 -34.33 0.45
N GLY A 14 21.95 -34.18 1.77
CA GLY A 14 21.60 -35.20 2.74
C GLY A 14 20.09 -35.35 2.95
N SER A 15 19.66 -36.48 3.52
CA SER A 15 18.24 -36.77 3.75
C SER A 15 17.54 -35.75 4.67
N SER A 16 18.25 -35.16 5.62
CA SER A 16 17.72 -34.07 6.47
C SER A 16 17.51 -32.78 5.70
N GLU A 17 18.39 -32.46 4.75
CA GLU A 17 18.28 -31.27 3.90
C GLU A 17 17.15 -31.45 2.90
N VAL A 18 17.01 -32.63 2.28
CA VAL A 18 15.86 -32.95 1.42
C VAL A 18 14.55 -32.82 2.20
N ALA A 19 14.49 -33.31 3.44
CA ALA A 19 13.30 -33.16 4.29
C ALA A 19 12.99 -31.69 4.60
N ALA A 20 14.01 -30.85 4.82
CA ALA A 20 13.85 -29.42 5.01
C ALA A 20 13.34 -28.71 3.75
N LEU A 21 13.89 -29.05 2.58
CA LEU A 21 13.43 -28.53 1.29
C LEU A 21 11.97 -28.93 1.02
N CYS A 22 11.61 -30.18 1.28
CA CYS A 22 10.23 -30.65 1.22
C CYS A 22 9.30 -29.84 2.15
N PHE A 23 9.76 -29.50 3.35
CA PHE A 23 8.99 -28.66 4.28
C PHE A 23 8.79 -27.24 3.73
N LEU A 24 9.85 -26.62 3.22
CA LEU A 24 9.79 -25.27 2.63
C LEU A 24 8.85 -25.22 1.41
N CYS A 25 8.77 -26.30 0.65
CA CYS A 25 7.92 -26.39 -0.55
C CYS A 25 6.44 -26.72 -0.27
N ARG A 26 6.00 -26.84 0.99
CA ARG A 26 4.61 -27.24 1.34
C ARG A 26 3.52 -26.27 0.88
N ASP A 27 3.87 -25.02 0.62
CA ASP A 27 2.92 -24.01 0.15
C ASP A 27 2.77 -24.03 -1.38
N VAL A 28 3.74 -24.60 -2.11
CA VAL A 28 3.76 -24.67 -3.58
C VAL A 28 3.51 -26.08 -4.12
N LEU A 29 3.78 -27.11 -3.32
CA LEU A 29 3.54 -28.52 -3.64
C LEU A 29 2.47 -29.11 -2.72
N ASN A 30 1.53 -29.85 -3.29
CA ASN A 30 0.49 -30.51 -2.51
C ASN A 30 1.06 -31.70 -1.69
N LYS A 31 0.34 -32.09 -0.64
CA LYS A 31 0.76 -33.17 0.27
C LYS A 31 1.07 -34.50 -0.44
N LYS A 32 0.29 -34.85 -1.47
CA LYS A 32 0.50 -36.10 -2.22
C LYS A 32 1.80 -36.09 -3.01
N ALA A 33 2.16 -34.95 -3.61
CA ALA A 33 3.43 -34.78 -4.31
C ALA A 33 4.61 -34.94 -3.35
N LEU A 34 4.56 -34.27 -2.20
CA LEU A 34 5.64 -34.34 -1.20
C LEU A 34 5.79 -35.71 -0.54
N GLU A 35 4.71 -36.46 -0.36
CA GLU A 35 4.76 -37.84 0.15
C GLU A 35 5.47 -38.82 -0.79
N THR A 36 5.55 -38.49 -2.10
CA THR A 36 6.24 -39.32 -3.08
C THR A 36 7.73 -39.04 -3.19
N VAL A 37 8.22 -37.96 -2.58
CA VAL A 37 9.62 -37.52 -2.67
C VAL A 37 10.51 -38.35 -1.76
N LYS A 38 11.55 -38.98 -2.33
CA LYS A 38 12.54 -39.76 -1.56
C LYS A 38 13.91 -39.10 -1.50
N ASP A 39 14.27 -38.35 -2.54
CA ASP A 39 15.53 -37.65 -2.70
C ASP A 39 15.29 -36.26 -3.33
N GLY A 40 16.36 -35.47 -3.49
CA GLY A 40 16.29 -34.17 -4.13
C GLY A 40 15.88 -34.28 -5.61
N LYS A 41 16.28 -35.33 -6.33
CA LYS A 41 15.85 -35.58 -7.72
C LYS A 41 14.32 -35.67 -7.84
N ASP A 42 13.67 -36.42 -6.96
CA ASP A 42 12.21 -36.51 -6.91
C ASP A 42 11.57 -35.14 -6.62
N LEU A 43 12.13 -34.37 -5.68
CA LEU A 43 11.65 -33.03 -5.36
C LEU A 43 11.77 -32.08 -6.55
N PHE A 44 12.94 -32.03 -7.19
CA PHE A 44 13.20 -31.16 -8.34
C PHE A 44 12.28 -31.51 -9.50
N LYS A 45 11.96 -32.79 -9.70
CA LYS A 45 10.97 -33.20 -10.68
C LYS A 45 9.58 -32.62 -10.38
N GLN A 46 9.13 -32.68 -9.12
CA GLN A 46 7.83 -32.09 -8.72
C GLN A 46 7.80 -30.56 -8.90
N LEU A 47 8.93 -29.89 -8.64
CA LEU A 47 9.06 -28.44 -8.83
C LEU A 47 9.09 -28.05 -10.33
N ASP A 48 9.77 -28.83 -11.16
CA ASP A 48 9.83 -28.63 -12.63
C ASP A 48 8.44 -28.83 -13.26
N GLU A 49 7.68 -29.84 -12.82
CA GLU A 49 6.28 -30.07 -13.24
C GLU A 49 5.34 -28.88 -12.91
N LYS A 50 5.76 -28.02 -11.98
CA LYS A 50 5.04 -26.80 -11.56
C LYS A 50 5.63 -25.51 -12.13
N ASP A 51 6.58 -25.61 -13.05
CA ASP A 51 7.27 -24.46 -13.67
C ASP A 51 8.09 -23.61 -12.66
N LEU A 52 8.41 -24.18 -11.48
CA LEU A 52 9.13 -23.48 -10.41
C LEU A 52 10.65 -23.52 -10.57
N LEU A 53 11.16 -24.35 -11.50
CA LEU A 53 12.60 -24.45 -11.85
C LEU A 53 12.91 -23.87 -13.24
N SER A 54 11.99 -23.07 -13.76
CA SER A 54 12.14 -22.39 -15.06
C SER A 54 13.18 -21.28 -15.00
N ASN A 55 13.41 -20.70 -13.81
CA ASN A 55 14.59 -19.90 -13.51
C ASN A 55 15.34 -20.47 -12.29
N ARG A 56 16.54 -19.92 -12.02
CA ARG A 56 17.40 -20.39 -10.93
C ARG A 56 17.01 -19.81 -9.56
N GLN A 57 16.19 -18.76 -9.52
CA GLN A 57 15.94 -17.96 -8.30
C GLN A 57 15.25 -18.75 -7.20
N PHE A 58 14.22 -19.53 -7.51
CA PHE A 58 13.51 -20.29 -6.48
C PHE A 58 14.40 -21.38 -5.85
N LEU A 59 15.18 -22.08 -6.67
CA LEU A 59 16.15 -23.05 -6.17
C LEU A 59 17.29 -22.38 -5.40
N SER A 60 17.75 -21.21 -5.84
CA SER A 60 18.72 -20.41 -5.08
C SER A 60 18.16 -20.03 -3.71
N GLN A 61 16.93 -19.54 -3.61
CA GLN A 61 16.29 -19.21 -2.32
C GLN A 61 16.18 -20.42 -1.40
N LEU A 62 15.82 -21.58 -1.94
CA LEU A 62 15.77 -22.84 -1.20
C LEU A 62 17.14 -23.20 -0.62
N LEU A 63 18.20 -23.16 -1.45
CA LEU A 63 19.57 -23.47 -1.05
C LEU A 63 20.13 -22.43 -0.06
N GLU A 64 19.84 -21.15 -0.27
CA GLU A 64 20.19 -20.07 0.66
C GLU A 64 19.52 -20.26 2.02
N THR A 65 18.23 -20.60 2.03
CA THR A 65 17.47 -20.82 3.27
C THR A 65 18.06 -21.99 4.07
N ILE A 66 18.41 -23.10 3.42
CA ILE A 66 19.07 -24.23 4.08
C ILE A 66 20.58 -24.02 4.32
N LYS A 67 21.10 -22.81 4.07
CA LYS A 67 22.51 -22.40 4.24
C LYS A 67 23.52 -23.18 3.37
N ARG A 68 23.08 -23.74 2.24
CA ARG A 68 23.92 -24.43 1.23
C ARG A 68 24.40 -23.48 0.13
N VAL A 69 25.07 -22.42 0.56
CA VAL A 69 25.63 -21.38 -0.32
C VAL A 69 26.72 -21.94 -1.25
N ASP A 70 27.40 -23.02 -0.83
CA ASP A 70 28.38 -23.76 -1.63
C ASP A 70 27.78 -24.27 -2.96
N LEU A 71 26.51 -24.71 -2.92
CA LEU A 71 25.80 -25.24 -4.09
C LEU A 71 25.29 -24.17 -5.04
N LEU A 72 25.25 -22.90 -4.63
CA LEU A 72 24.86 -21.79 -5.50
C LEU A 72 25.85 -21.55 -6.64
N SER A 73 27.12 -21.92 -6.43
CA SER A 73 28.15 -21.87 -7.49
C SER A 73 27.80 -22.75 -8.69
N LEU A 74 27.04 -23.84 -8.48
CA LEU A 74 26.54 -24.71 -9.55
C LEU A 74 25.41 -24.05 -10.35
N LEU A 75 24.83 -22.96 -9.83
CA LEU A 75 23.77 -22.18 -10.45
C LEU A 75 24.31 -20.90 -11.12
N GLU A 76 25.63 -20.70 -11.25
CA GLU A 76 26.21 -19.51 -11.88
C GLU A 76 26.05 -19.50 -13.41
N GLY A 77 25.59 -18.37 -13.96
CA GLY A 77 25.40 -18.12 -15.39
C GLY A 77 24.66 -16.81 -15.63
N ASP A 78 25.06 -16.06 -16.66
CA ASP A 78 24.40 -14.81 -17.07
C ASP A 78 23.04 -15.13 -17.69
N GLU A 79 21.97 -15.04 -16.89
CA GLU A 79 20.60 -14.95 -17.39
C GLU A 79 19.93 -13.65 -16.92
N PRO A 80 19.14 -13.02 -17.79
CA PRO A 80 18.43 -11.79 -17.46
C PRO A 80 17.46 -12.03 -16.29
N GLN A 81 17.47 -11.10 -15.34
CA GLN A 81 16.53 -11.10 -14.22
C GLN A 81 15.10 -10.94 -14.73
N THR A 82 14.24 -11.89 -14.41
CA THR A 82 12.81 -11.89 -14.73
C THR A 82 12.02 -11.41 -13.50
N ASP A 83 11.13 -10.43 -13.66
CA ASP A 83 10.37 -9.76 -12.59
C ASP A 83 9.27 -10.62 -11.90
N SER A 84 9.25 -11.94 -12.13
CA SER A 84 8.21 -12.83 -11.58
C SER A 84 8.77 -14.22 -11.35
N SER A 85 9.50 -14.39 -10.24
CA SER A 85 9.84 -15.71 -9.72
C SER A 85 8.96 -16.07 -8.54
N PRO A 86 8.55 -17.33 -8.38
CA PRO A 86 7.97 -17.79 -7.13
C PRO A 86 8.96 -17.53 -5.99
N PHE A 87 8.46 -16.98 -4.88
CA PHE A 87 9.25 -16.73 -3.67
C PHE A 87 8.88 -17.74 -2.58
N LEU A 88 9.84 -18.11 -1.74
CA LEU A 88 9.54 -18.86 -0.54
C LEU A 88 8.71 -18.02 0.42
N SER A 89 7.67 -18.64 0.97
CA SER A 89 6.81 -18.04 1.98
C SER A 89 7.61 -17.65 3.22
N ASP A 90 7.53 -16.39 3.64
CA ASP A 90 8.22 -15.89 4.85
C ASP A 90 7.83 -16.70 6.10
N TYR A 91 6.59 -17.20 6.15
CA TYR A 91 6.12 -18.10 7.20
C TYR A 91 6.93 -19.41 7.23
N ARG A 92 7.22 -20.00 6.06
CA ARG A 92 8.03 -21.23 5.95
C ARG A 92 9.48 -20.97 6.34
N VAL A 93 10.04 -19.85 5.89
CA VAL A 93 11.40 -19.41 6.25
C VAL A 93 11.51 -19.19 7.76
N MET A 94 10.51 -18.53 8.38
CA MET A 94 10.46 -18.33 9.82
C MET A 94 10.43 -19.65 10.60
N LEU A 95 9.56 -20.59 10.22
CA LEU A 95 9.52 -21.90 10.88
C LEU A 95 10.81 -22.71 10.69
N TYR A 96 11.46 -22.57 9.53
CA TYR A 96 12.76 -23.17 9.31
C TYR A 96 13.84 -22.55 10.21
N ASN A 97 13.88 -21.23 10.32
CA ASN A 97 14.83 -20.54 11.22
C ASN A 97 14.63 -20.95 12.69
N LEU A 98 13.37 -21.12 13.12
CA LEU A 98 13.07 -21.67 14.44
C LEU A 98 13.60 -23.09 14.62
N TYR A 99 13.51 -23.94 13.59
CA TYR A 99 14.05 -25.29 13.64
C TYR A 99 15.58 -25.30 13.71
N GLU A 100 16.25 -24.48 12.91
CA GLU A 100 17.71 -24.38 12.88
C GLU A 100 18.27 -23.95 14.24
N ASP A 101 17.69 -22.90 14.82
CA ASP A 101 18.17 -22.34 16.10
C ASP A 101 17.73 -23.19 17.32
N MET A 102 17.01 -24.30 17.11
CA MET A 102 16.47 -25.14 18.19
C MET A 102 17.42 -26.25 18.63
N THR A 103 17.82 -26.19 19.89
CA THR A 103 18.59 -27.28 20.52
C THR A 103 17.74 -28.51 20.81
N GLU A 104 18.35 -29.70 20.92
CA GLU A 104 17.66 -30.95 21.30
C GLU A 104 16.91 -30.84 22.64
N LYS A 105 17.46 -30.06 23.59
CA LYS A 105 16.82 -29.78 24.88
C LYS A 105 15.53 -28.97 24.69
N HIS A 106 15.56 -27.94 23.86
CA HIS A 106 14.39 -27.12 23.55
C HIS A 106 13.34 -27.94 22.79
N PHE A 107 13.76 -28.79 21.86
CA PHE A 107 12.89 -29.68 21.12
C PHE A 107 12.13 -30.67 22.03
N LYS A 108 12.84 -31.35 22.96
CA LYS A 108 12.20 -32.25 23.95
C LYS A 108 11.20 -31.50 24.83
N LYS A 109 11.54 -30.27 25.24
CA LYS A 109 10.64 -29.43 26.04
C LYS A 109 9.40 -29.01 25.26
N MET A 110 9.56 -28.63 23.99
CA MET A 110 8.44 -28.32 23.09
C MET A 110 7.50 -29.52 22.93
N LYS A 111 8.03 -30.72 22.68
CA LYS A 111 7.24 -31.96 22.61
C LYS A 111 6.44 -32.22 23.89
N PHE A 112 7.06 -32.03 25.06
CA PHE A 112 6.40 -32.20 26.35
C PHE A 112 5.24 -31.22 26.54
N LEU A 113 5.46 -29.92 26.24
CA LEU A 113 4.44 -28.88 26.40
C LEU A 113 3.26 -29.05 25.44
N LEU A 114 3.49 -29.57 24.24
CA LEU A 114 2.47 -29.79 23.22
C LEU A 114 1.73 -31.13 23.35
N GLY A 115 2.21 -32.04 24.20
CA GLY A 115 1.71 -33.42 24.26
C GLY A 115 0.21 -33.53 24.53
N ASP A 116 -0.34 -32.62 25.33
CA ASP A 116 -1.77 -32.62 25.66
C ASP A 116 -2.62 -31.91 24.60
N SER A 117 -2.03 -31.03 23.78
CA SER A 117 -2.72 -30.26 22.73
C SER A 117 -2.76 -30.97 21.38
N VAL A 118 -1.72 -31.72 21.03
CA VAL A 118 -1.56 -32.36 19.71
C VAL A 118 -1.73 -33.90 19.78
N GLY A 119 -1.81 -34.45 20.99
CA GLY A 119 -1.94 -35.89 21.23
C GLY A 119 -0.58 -36.57 21.41
N ARG A 120 -0.34 -37.09 22.62
CA ARG A 120 0.94 -37.68 23.05
C ARG A 120 1.48 -38.77 22.11
N GLY A 121 0.60 -39.57 21.50
CA GLY A 121 1.02 -40.62 20.57
C GLY A 121 1.60 -40.09 19.26
N GLN A 122 1.01 -39.04 18.69
CA GLN A 122 1.45 -38.49 17.40
C GLN A 122 2.70 -37.62 17.55
N ILE A 123 2.78 -36.84 18.64
CA ILE A 123 3.94 -35.98 18.87
C ILE A 123 5.21 -36.77 19.16
N GLU A 124 5.08 -37.98 19.74
CA GLU A 124 6.24 -38.83 19.98
C GLU A 124 6.89 -39.34 18.70
N LEU A 125 6.11 -39.49 17.62
CA LEU A 125 6.59 -39.89 16.30
C LEU A 125 7.38 -38.77 15.59
N CYS A 126 7.23 -37.51 16.02
CA CYS A 126 7.99 -36.40 15.45
C CYS A 126 9.45 -36.46 15.94
N THR A 127 10.36 -36.61 14.98
CA THR A 127 11.82 -36.64 15.21
C THR A 127 12.50 -35.27 15.06
N THR A 128 11.83 -34.30 14.42
CA THR A 128 12.34 -32.94 14.21
C THR A 128 11.29 -31.88 14.56
N ALA A 129 11.73 -30.63 14.78
CA ALA A 129 10.82 -29.51 15.02
C ALA A 129 9.91 -29.24 13.80
N LEU A 130 10.43 -29.38 12.57
CA LEU A 130 9.64 -29.26 11.34
C LEU A 130 8.49 -30.28 11.27
N ALA A 131 8.72 -31.50 11.76
CA ALA A 131 7.68 -32.52 11.86
C ALA A 131 6.61 -32.13 12.90
N VAL A 132 7.01 -31.51 14.01
CA VAL A 132 6.06 -30.98 15.01
C VAL A 132 5.26 -29.81 14.44
N PHE A 133 5.90 -28.87 13.73
CA PHE A 133 5.18 -27.76 13.08
C PHE A 133 4.19 -28.27 12.04
N SER A 134 4.58 -29.24 11.22
CA SER A 134 3.69 -29.89 10.25
C SER A 134 2.52 -30.60 10.93
N LEU A 135 2.76 -31.23 12.09
CA LEU A 135 1.71 -31.87 12.88
C LEU A 135 0.75 -30.82 13.49
N MET A 136 1.27 -29.71 14.00
CA MET A 136 0.47 -28.60 14.51
C MET A 136 -0.39 -27.97 13.40
N GLU A 137 0.14 -27.82 12.18
CA GLU A 137 -0.63 -27.37 11.00
C GLU A 137 -1.78 -28.34 10.67
N ASN A 138 -1.50 -29.65 10.62
CA ASN A 138 -2.54 -30.66 10.37
C ASN A 138 -3.62 -30.67 11.46
N SER A 139 -3.25 -30.35 12.70
CA SER A 139 -4.16 -30.21 13.84
C SER A 139 -4.79 -28.82 13.95
N ARG A 140 -4.56 -27.93 12.97
CA ARG A 140 -5.05 -26.53 12.91
C ARG A 140 -4.62 -25.65 14.09
N LEU A 141 -3.55 -26.02 14.78
CA LEU A 141 -2.99 -25.26 15.91
C LEU A 141 -1.94 -24.24 15.47
N LEU A 142 -1.43 -24.36 14.25
CA LEU A 142 -0.44 -23.46 13.67
C LEU A 142 -0.83 -23.12 12.24
N SER A 143 -0.79 -21.84 11.90
CA SER A 143 -0.86 -21.32 10.53
C SER A 143 -0.19 -19.95 10.48
N ARG A 144 -0.07 -19.35 9.29
CA ARG A 144 0.43 -17.98 9.13
C ARG A 144 -0.25 -16.98 10.09
N GLN A 145 -1.58 -17.05 10.19
CA GLN A 145 -2.39 -16.15 11.03
C GLN A 145 -2.53 -16.64 12.47
N ARG A 146 -2.26 -17.92 12.72
CA ARG A 146 -2.43 -18.56 14.03
C ARG A 146 -1.09 -18.96 14.63
N LEU A 147 -0.40 -17.95 15.19
CA LEU A 147 0.90 -18.09 15.87
C LEU A 147 0.80 -17.98 17.40
N ASP A 148 -0.37 -17.61 17.91
CA ASP A 148 -0.69 -17.42 19.32
C ASP A 148 -0.46 -18.68 20.17
N GLN A 149 -0.62 -19.86 19.57
CA GLN A 149 -0.39 -21.13 20.25
C GLN A 149 1.10 -21.48 20.37
N LEU A 150 1.91 -21.11 19.37
CA LEU A 150 3.33 -21.43 19.33
C LEU A 150 4.14 -20.48 20.23
N LEU A 151 3.75 -19.20 20.32
CA LEU A 151 4.51 -18.20 21.05
C LEU A 151 4.73 -18.54 22.54
N PRO A 152 3.72 -18.91 23.34
CA PRO A 152 3.91 -19.28 24.75
C PRO A 152 4.82 -20.49 24.94
N ILE A 153 4.83 -21.41 23.97
CA ILE A 153 5.66 -22.62 24.00
C ILE A 153 7.12 -22.23 23.75
N LEU A 154 7.37 -21.42 22.73
CA LEU A 154 8.71 -20.91 22.44
C LEU A 154 9.23 -20.06 23.60
N GLN A 155 8.38 -19.22 24.22
CA GLN A 155 8.76 -18.42 25.38
C GLN A 155 9.22 -19.28 26.56
N GLN A 156 8.63 -20.46 26.74
CA GLN A 156 9.07 -21.42 27.75
C GLN A 156 10.31 -22.20 27.31
N CYS A 157 10.53 -22.41 26.02
CA CYS A 157 11.69 -23.13 25.51
C CYS A 157 12.94 -22.25 25.52
N ASP A 158 12.89 -21.09 24.86
CA ASP A 158 13.98 -20.15 24.69
C ASP A 158 13.47 -18.75 24.26
N MET A 159 14.00 -17.69 24.89
CA MET A 159 13.56 -16.32 24.59
C MET A 159 14.00 -15.78 23.23
N GLN A 160 15.10 -16.27 22.65
CA GLN A 160 15.53 -15.88 21.32
C GLN A 160 14.66 -16.56 20.25
N LEU A 161 14.30 -17.83 20.44
CA LEU A 161 13.31 -18.50 19.57
C LEU A 161 11.97 -17.76 19.57
N ALA A 162 11.50 -17.31 20.75
CA ALA A 162 10.28 -16.52 20.84
C ALA A 162 10.39 -15.17 20.10
N LYS A 163 11.58 -14.53 20.10
CA LYS A 163 11.80 -13.28 19.37
C LYS A 163 11.77 -13.45 17.86
N ILE A 164 12.24 -14.56 17.32
CA ILE A 164 12.14 -14.87 15.88
C ILE A 164 10.66 -14.86 15.46
N LEU A 165 9.82 -15.56 16.23
CA LEU A 165 8.38 -15.59 15.97
C LEU A 165 7.72 -14.21 16.18
N GLN A 166 8.13 -13.45 17.20
CA GLN A 166 7.59 -12.11 17.44
C GLN A 166 8.00 -11.11 16.36
N SER A 167 9.23 -11.18 15.83
CA SER A 167 9.65 -10.36 14.69
C SER A 167 8.73 -10.66 13.52
N TYR A 168 8.57 -11.95 13.20
CA TYR A 168 7.65 -12.37 12.16
C TYR A 168 6.21 -11.90 12.41
N MET A 169 5.67 -12.03 13.62
CA MET A 169 4.33 -11.54 13.95
C MET A 169 4.21 -10.02 13.80
N ASN A 170 5.24 -9.26 14.16
CA ASN A 170 5.23 -7.81 13.99
C ASN A 170 5.35 -7.40 12.53
N ASP A 171 6.06 -8.20 11.73
CA ASP A 171 6.17 -8.05 10.28
C ASP A 171 4.88 -8.50 9.56
N ASP A 172 4.19 -9.55 10.03
CA ASP A 172 2.94 -10.11 9.47
C ASP A 172 1.68 -9.38 10.01
N LEU A 173 1.75 -8.67 11.14
CA LEU A 173 0.71 -7.69 11.56
C LEU A 173 0.67 -6.45 10.64
N SER A 174 1.62 -6.38 9.70
CA SER A 174 1.53 -5.50 8.54
C SER A 174 0.68 -6.07 7.37
N SER A 175 0.20 -7.32 7.50
CA SER A 175 -0.54 -8.10 6.52
C SER A 175 -1.49 -9.12 7.19
N ASP A 176 -2.69 -8.74 7.66
CA ASP A 176 -3.89 -9.57 7.40
C ASP A 176 -5.22 -9.08 8.00
N GLY A 177 -6.28 -9.48 7.31
CA GLY A 177 -7.43 -10.11 7.94
C GLY A 177 -8.64 -10.23 6.99
N ASP A 178 -9.37 -11.34 6.87
CA ASP A 178 -9.10 -12.77 7.05
C ASP A 178 -10.33 -13.53 6.47
N ALA A 179 -10.14 -14.69 5.86
CA ALA A 179 -11.22 -15.55 5.33
C ALA A 179 -11.30 -16.85 6.14
N ASP A 180 -12.51 -17.26 6.56
CA ASP A 180 -12.79 -18.67 6.88
C ASP A 180 -13.79 -19.22 5.85
N ALA A 181 -13.44 -20.40 5.31
CA ALA A 181 -13.99 -20.93 4.08
C ALA A 181 -14.97 -22.08 4.35
N ASN A 182 -16.18 -21.95 3.82
CA ASN A 182 -16.93 -23.03 3.21
C ASN A 182 -17.97 -22.40 2.28
N GLU A 183 -17.59 -22.20 1.00
CA GLU A 183 -18.40 -22.41 -0.21
C GLU A 183 -17.72 -21.74 -1.42
N GLU A 184 -17.29 -22.57 -2.39
CA GLU A 184 -17.05 -22.22 -3.82
C GLU A 184 -15.93 -21.17 -4.10
N PRO A 185 -15.40 -21.05 -5.34
CA PRO A 185 -14.09 -20.43 -5.59
C PRO A 185 -14.13 -18.93 -5.29
N VAL A 186 -13.51 -18.53 -4.18
CA VAL A 186 -13.47 -17.14 -3.70
C VAL A 186 -12.50 -16.34 -4.56
N PHE A 187 -13.02 -15.40 -5.35
CA PHE A 187 -12.26 -14.29 -5.91
C PHE A 187 -11.47 -13.61 -4.78
N HIS A 188 -10.15 -13.44 -4.93
CA HIS A 188 -9.32 -12.66 -4.00
C HIS A 188 -10.04 -11.34 -3.67
N GLU A 189 -10.53 -11.18 -2.44
CA GLU A 189 -11.12 -9.91 -2.00
C GLU A 189 -10.01 -8.85 -2.04
N GLN A 190 -10.10 -7.96 -3.02
CA GLN A 190 -9.27 -6.78 -3.11
C GLN A 190 -9.45 -5.98 -1.82
N GLN A 191 -8.39 -5.83 -1.03
CA GLN A 191 -8.41 -5.05 0.21
C GLN A 191 -9.04 -3.66 -0.05
N GLU A 192 -10.26 -3.45 0.41
CA GLU A 192 -11.09 -2.32 -0.02
C GLU A 192 -10.60 -0.97 0.53
N TYR A 193 -9.78 -0.96 1.60
CA TYR A 193 -9.33 0.25 2.31
C TYR A 193 -7.81 0.35 2.41
N TYR A 194 -7.27 1.57 2.35
CA TYR A 194 -5.88 1.83 2.75
C TYR A 194 -5.72 1.62 4.25
N THR A 195 -4.67 0.89 4.64
CA THR A 195 -4.35 0.71 6.05
C THR A 195 -3.59 1.93 6.58
N LEU A 196 -4.09 2.51 7.68
CA LEU A 196 -3.49 3.67 8.34
C LEU A 196 -3.03 3.23 9.74
N ARG A 197 -1.71 3.20 9.99
CA ARG A 197 -1.09 2.61 11.19
C ARG A 197 -0.20 3.58 11.97
N PHE A 198 0.33 4.61 11.34
CA PHE A 198 1.31 5.52 11.92
C PHE A 198 0.66 6.69 12.67
N ASN A 199 1.37 7.17 13.69
CA ASN A 199 1.06 8.41 14.39
C ASN A 199 2.37 9.21 14.52
N PRO A 200 2.52 10.35 13.82
CA PRO A 200 1.53 10.99 12.94
C PRO A 200 1.23 10.15 11.68
N LEU A 201 0.03 10.31 11.08
CA LEU A 201 -0.36 9.63 9.83
C LEU A 201 0.57 9.97 8.65
N GLY A 202 1.24 11.11 8.74
CA GLY A 202 2.16 11.59 7.72
C GLY A 202 2.19 13.11 7.69
N THR A 203 2.80 13.66 6.65
CA THR A 203 2.97 15.11 6.47
C THR A 203 1.78 15.70 5.71
N CYS A 204 1.26 16.82 6.21
CA CYS A 204 0.37 17.72 5.47
C CYS A 204 1.11 19.03 5.17
N LEU A 205 1.58 19.19 3.94
CA LEU A 205 2.23 20.40 3.47
C LEU A 205 1.16 21.41 3.02
N VAL A 206 1.21 22.64 3.51
CA VAL A 206 0.35 23.75 3.09
C VAL A 206 1.21 24.86 2.49
N ILE A 207 1.06 25.10 1.19
CA ILE A 207 1.66 26.25 0.50
C ILE A 207 0.59 27.35 0.41
N ASN A 208 0.82 28.45 1.11
CA ASN A 208 -0.13 29.55 1.24
C ASN A 208 0.43 30.84 0.62
N ASN A 209 0.04 31.15 -0.62
CA ASN A 209 0.48 32.36 -1.31
C ASN A 209 -0.58 33.47 -1.20
N GLU A 210 -0.24 34.54 -0.50
CA GLU A 210 -1.05 35.74 -0.30
C GLU A 210 -0.53 36.93 -1.11
N HIS A 211 0.76 37.21 -1.04
CA HIS A 211 1.37 38.42 -1.58
C HIS A 211 2.07 38.15 -2.91
N PHE A 212 1.54 38.73 -4.00
CA PHE A 212 2.08 38.54 -5.35
C PHE A 212 2.80 39.80 -5.79
N SER A 213 4.08 39.67 -6.11
CA SER A 213 4.94 40.76 -6.57
C SER A 213 5.14 40.75 -8.10
N GLY A 214 4.81 39.64 -8.78
CA GLY A 214 4.97 39.49 -10.23
C GLY A 214 3.69 39.12 -10.99
N GLY A 215 3.76 39.24 -12.32
CA GLY A 215 2.70 38.79 -13.24
C GLY A 215 1.38 39.59 -13.22
N GLY A 216 1.33 40.75 -12.56
CA GLY A 216 0.11 41.57 -12.46
C GLY A 216 -1.02 40.92 -11.64
N LEU A 217 -0.69 39.89 -10.85
CA LEU A 217 -1.65 39.16 -10.01
C LEU A 217 -1.97 39.96 -8.74
N LYS A 218 -3.24 39.95 -8.33
CA LYS A 218 -3.70 40.66 -7.12
C LYS A 218 -3.39 39.86 -5.85
N ASN A 219 -3.16 40.54 -4.73
CA ASN A 219 -3.01 39.87 -3.44
C ASN A 219 -4.24 39.04 -3.08
N ARG A 220 -3.98 37.87 -2.48
CA ARG A 220 -4.99 36.92 -2.06
C ARG A 220 -5.37 37.15 -0.60
N LEU A 221 -6.07 38.25 -0.32
CA LEU A 221 -6.62 38.52 1.02
C LEU A 221 -7.60 37.45 1.52
N GLY A 222 -7.45 37.01 2.77
CA GLY A 222 -8.30 35.99 3.40
C GLY A 222 -7.81 34.55 3.26
N THR A 223 -6.67 34.32 2.57
CA THR A 223 -6.08 32.96 2.44
C THR A 223 -5.56 32.42 3.77
N GLN A 224 -5.23 33.32 4.70
CA GLN A 224 -4.85 32.95 6.07
C GLN A 224 -5.95 32.19 6.82
N GLN A 225 -7.23 32.44 6.51
CA GLN A 225 -8.34 31.70 7.12
C GLN A 225 -8.41 30.26 6.59
N ASP A 226 -8.05 30.06 5.32
CA ASP A 226 -7.93 28.73 4.73
C ASP A 226 -6.76 27.97 5.36
N GLU A 227 -5.59 28.60 5.48
CA GLU A 227 -4.43 28.01 6.16
C GLU A 227 -4.76 27.59 7.60
N LYS A 228 -5.39 28.48 8.38
CA LYS A 228 -5.80 28.18 9.76
C LYS A 228 -6.78 27.00 9.82
N SER A 229 -7.77 26.98 8.92
CA SER A 229 -8.73 25.88 8.84
C SER A 229 -8.04 24.55 8.49
N LEU A 230 -7.16 24.54 7.49
CA LEU A 230 -6.39 23.35 7.09
C LEU A 230 -5.50 22.86 8.23
N ARG A 231 -4.72 23.75 8.86
CA ARG A 231 -3.84 23.41 9.98
C ARG A 231 -4.61 22.78 11.13
N ARG A 232 -5.75 23.36 11.50
CA ARG A 232 -6.62 22.85 12.56
C ARG A 232 -7.20 21.47 12.21
N VAL A 233 -7.74 21.31 11.00
CA VAL A 233 -8.42 20.07 10.61
C VAL A 233 -7.44 18.94 10.39
N PHE A 234 -6.37 19.14 9.61
CA PHE A 234 -5.39 18.09 9.40
C PHE A 234 -4.60 17.74 10.66
N GLY A 235 -4.37 18.69 11.56
CA GLY A 235 -3.85 18.38 12.90
C GLY A 235 -4.78 17.46 13.71
N LYS A 236 -6.10 17.71 13.69
CA LYS A 236 -7.11 16.83 14.33
C LYS A 236 -7.21 15.44 13.70
N LEU A 237 -6.95 15.36 12.39
CA LEU A 237 -6.91 14.10 11.66
C LEU A 237 -5.57 13.36 11.83
N GLY A 238 -4.61 13.93 12.58
CA GLY A 238 -3.38 13.23 12.93
C GLY A 238 -2.18 13.46 12.02
N PHE A 239 -2.21 14.52 11.21
CA PHE A 239 -1.09 14.89 10.35
C PHE A 239 -0.13 15.86 11.03
N GLN A 240 1.15 15.74 10.71
CA GLN A 240 2.13 16.78 10.97
C GLN A 240 1.98 17.87 9.90
N VAL A 241 1.46 19.04 10.28
CA VAL A 241 1.20 20.14 9.35
C VAL A 241 2.43 21.04 9.22
N GLU A 242 2.95 21.16 8.00
CA GLU A 242 4.03 22.08 7.62
C GLU A 242 3.47 23.20 6.74
N VAL A 243 3.80 24.46 7.04
CA VAL A 243 3.26 25.61 6.30
C VAL A 243 4.40 26.43 5.70
N HIS A 244 4.29 26.73 4.42
CA HIS A 244 5.15 27.66 3.70
C HIS A 244 4.34 28.78 3.08
N SER A 245 4.74 30.02 3.32
CA SER A 245 4.03 31.20 2.85
C SER A 245 4.77 31.88 1.70
N ASP A 246 4.00 32.43 0.75
CA ASP A 246 4.46 33.35 -0.29
C ASP A 246 5.64 32.84 -1.15
N LEU A 247 5.60 31.57 -1.53
CA LEU A 247 6.64 30.96 -2.35
C LEU A 247 6.57 31.41 -3.81
N THR A 248 7.74 31.74 -4.38
CA THR A 248 7.95 31.89 -5.84
C THR A 248 7.75 30.55 -6.54
N ALA A 249 7.65 30.54 -7.88
CA ALA A 249 7.51 29.28 -8.63
C ALA A 249 8.70 28.34 -8.38
N GLY A 250 9.91 28.89 -8.32
CA GLY A 250 11.12 28.15 -7.94
C GLY A 250 11.07 27.64 -6.49
N GLY A 251 10.55 28.45 -5.56
CA GLY A 251 10.35 28.05 -4.16
C GLY A 251 9.37 26.89 -4.01
N ILE A 252 8.24 26.92 -4.73
CA ILE A 252 7.27 25.81 -4.77
C ILE A 252 7.96 24.53 -5.24
N ARG A 253 8.67 24.59 -6.37
CA ARG A 253 9.40 23.43 -6.92
C ARG A 253 10.41 22.88 -5.91
N SER A 254 11.21 23.76 -5.31
CA SER A 254 12.23 23.36 -4.33
C SER A 254 11.64 22.72 -3.07
N VAL A 255 10.51 23.22 -2.56
CA VAL A 255 9.85 22.65 -1.37
C VAL A 255 9.28 21.27 -1.69
N LEU A 256 8.64 21.11 -2.85
CA LEU A 256 8.08 19.82 -3.29
C LEU A 256 9.18 18.78 -3.57
N GLU A 257 10.26 19.18 -4.25
CA GLU A 257 11.43 18.33 -4.46
C GLU A 257 12.10 17.93 -3.15
N GLY A 258 12.23 18.86 -2.20
CA GLY A 258 12.77 18.58 -0.88
C GLY A 258 11.90 17.61 -0.09
N LEU A 259 10.57 17.76 -0.18
CA LEU A 259 9.62 16.85 0.47
C LEU A 259 9.66 15.45 -0.16
N GLY A 260 9.70 15.34 -1.50
CA GLY A 260 9.76 14.06 -2.21
C GLY A 260 11.03 13.24 -1.89
N LYS A 261 12.12 13.90 -1.48
CA LYS A 261 13.38 13.24 -1.05
C LYS A 261 13.36 12.70 0.38
N ARG A 262 12.29 12.94 1.17
CA ARG A 262 12.19 12.43 2.53
C ARG A 262 11.84 10.93 2.52
N SER A 263 12.14 10.24 3.62
CA SER A 263 11.66 8.88 3.84
C SER A 263 10.22 8.92 4.35
N PHE A 264 9.35 8.14 3.70
CA PHE A 264 7.95 7.98 4.08
C PHE A 264 7.65 6.58 4.63
N VAL A 265 8.66 5.83 5.07
CA VAL A 265 8.49 4.48 5.65
C VAL A 265 7.50 4.52 6.82
N ALA A 266 7.68 5.48 7.73
CA ALA A 266 6.84 5.70 8.90
C ALA A 266 5.72 6.76 8.68
N ALA A 267 5.14 6.78 7.49
CA ALA A 267 3.98 7.60 7.14
C ALA A 267 2.98 6.75 6.35
N ASP A 268 1.68 6.97 6.55
CA ASP A 268 0.62 6.30 5.78
C ASP A 268 0.14 7.14 4.60
N VAL A 269 0.06 8.46 4.77
CA VAL A 269 -0.57 9.37 3.79
C VAL A 269 0.25 10.64 3.65
N LEU A 270 0.43 11.09 2.41
CA LEU A 270 0.93 12.42 2.10
C LEU A 270 -0.23 13.34 1.71
N VAL A 271 -0.30 14.53 2.31
CA VAL A 271 -1.23 15.59 1.90
C VAL A 271 -0.46 16.83 1.47
N VAL A 272 -0.84 17.41 0.33
CA VAL A 272 -0.30 18.68 -0.17
C VAL A 272 -1.44 19.63 -0.52
N CYS A 273 -1.57 20.72 0.23
CA CYS A 273 -2.54 21.78 -0.02
C CYS A 273 -1.83 22.98 -0.67
N VAL A 274 -2.33 23.45 -1.81
CA VAL A 274 -1.79 24.64 -2.50
C VAL A 274 -2.89 25.70 -2.61
N LEU A 275 -2.64 26.85 -1.97
CA LEU A 275 -3.53 28.01 -1.97
C LEU A 275 -2.87 29.15 -2.77
N SER A 276 -3.20 29.28 -4.06
CA SER A 276 -2.58 30.29 -4.92
C SER A 276 -3.55 30.81 -5.99
N HIS A 277 -3.05 31.68 -6.88
CA HIS A 277 -3.66 31.87 -8.19
C HIS A 277 -3.34 30.66 -9.07
N GLY A 278 -4.14 30.47 -10.11
CA GLY A 278 -3.89 29.43 -11.10
C GLY A 278 -4.53 29.77 -12.43
N ASP A 279 -4.18 28.94 -13.39
CA ASP A 279 -4.70 28.90 -14.75
C ASP A 279 -4.76 27.43 -15.16
N LYS A 280 -5.24 27.12 -16.36
CA LYS A 280 -5.39 25.75 -16.84
C LYS A 280 -4.14 24.90 -16.57
N GLU A 281 -4.29 23.83 -15.79
CA GLU A 281 -3.25 22.86 -15.43
C GLU A 281 -2.00 23.47 -14.75
N CYS A 282 -2.13 24.62 -14.09
CA CYS A 282 -1.03 25.21 -13.34
C CYS A 282 -1.46 26.07 -12.13
N VAL A 283 -0.50 26.31 -11.24
CA VAL A 283 -0.58 27.32 -10.17
C VAL A 283 0.50 28.38 -10.39
N PHE A 284 0.30 29.57 -9.83
CA PHE A 284 1.30 30.63 -9.87
C PHE A 284 2.13 30.70 -8.59
N GLY A 285 3.43 30.95 -8.74
CA GLY A 285 4.25 31.49 -7.65
C GLY A 285 3.96 32.97 -7.40
N THR A 286 4.47 33.50 -6.30
CA THR A 286 4.35 34.94 -5.96
C THR A 286 5.06 35.86 -6.94
N ASP A 287 6.03 35.33 -7.68
CA ASP A 287 6.73 35.93 -8.82
C ASP A 287 5.88 35.96 -10.11
N GLY A 288 4.67 35.41 -10.10
CA GLY A 288 3.79 35.34 -11.27
C GLY A 288 4.22 34.31 -12.32
N LEU A 289 5.19 33.46 -12.00
CA LEU A 289 5.60 32.35 -12.88
C LEU A 289 4.75 31.11 -12.62
N LYS A 290 4.57 30.28 -13.65
CA LYS A 290 3.72 29.08 -13.61
C LYS A 290 4.47 27.85 -13.08
N VAL A 291 3.76 27.03 -12.31
CA VAL A 291 4.15 25.68 -11.91
C VAL A 291 3.06 24.73 -12.40
N ALA A 292 3.40 23.81 -13.29
CA ALA A 292 2.44 22.85 -13.83
C ALA A 292 1.98 21.86 -12.76
N LEU A 293 0.73 21.41 -12.80
CA LEU A 293 0.23 20.38 -11.86
C LEU A 293 1.06 19.08 -11.94
N GLY A 294 1.47 18.69 -13.15
CA GLY A 294 2.36 17.55 -13.36
C GLY A 294 3.71 17.69 -12.65
N ASP A 295 4.32 18.88 -12.70
CA ASP A 295 5.58 19.17 -11.99
C ASP A 295 5.43 19.08 -10.47
N MET A 296 4.24 19.36 -9.94
CA MET A 296 3.97 19.24 -8.51
C MET A 296 3.77 17.79 -8.06
N ARG A 297 3.21 16.93 -8.91
CA ARG A 297 3.02 15.49 -8.61
C ARG A 297 4.31 14.69 -8.76
N ARG A 298 5.12 15.04 -9.77
CA ARG A 298 6.30 14.29 -10.18
C ARG A 298 7.23 13.87 -9.03
N PRO A 299 7.54 14.72 -8.02
CA PRO A 299 8.42 14.32 -6.92
C PRO A 299 7.90 13.15 -6.07
N PHE A 300 6.62 12.77 -6.21
CA PHE A 300 5.95 11.77 -5.37
C PHE A 300 5.51 10.52 -6.15
N THR A 301 5.92 10.37 -7.41
CA THR A 301 5.70 9.13 -8.17
C THR A 301 6.44 7.96 -7.50
N SER A 302 5.99 6.73 -7.76
CA SER A 302 6.59 5.55 -7.13
C SER A 302 8.08 5.39 -7.46
N GLU A 303 8.54 5.89 -8.61
CA GLU A 303 9.96 5.94 -8.97
C GLU A 303 10.74 6.94 -8.10
N ARG A 304 10.19 8.14 -7.87
CA ARG A 304 10.90 9.25 -7.21
C ARG A 304 10.81 9.25 -5.70
N ALA A 305 9.73 8.70 -5.15
CA ALA A 305 9.55 8.49 -3.73
C ALA A 305 9.08 7.04 -3.47
N PRO A 306 9.95 6.03 -3.59
CA PRO A 306 9.57 4.61 -3.46
C PRO A 306 8.89 4.28 -2.14
N THR A 307 9.24 4.97 -1.05
CA THR A 307 8.62 4.78 0.27
C THR A 307 7.17 5.26 0.36
N LEU A 308 6.65 5.94 -0.69
CA LEU A 308 5.24 6.30 -0.88
C LEU A 308 4.50 5.39 -1.88
N ALA A 309 5.15 4.37 -2.45
CA ALA A 309 4.46 3.40 -3.31
C ALA A 309 3.36 2.67 -2.51
N GLY A 310 2.17 2.53 -3.08
CA GLY A 310 1.01 1.94 -2.40
C GLY A 310 0.35 2.84 -1.35
N LYS A 311 0.84 4.07 -1.14
CA LYS A 311 0.35 5.01 -0.12
C LYS A 311 -0.38 6.19 -0.76
N PRO A 312 -1.51 6.65 -0.19
CA PRO A 312 -2.27 7.77 -0.76
C PRO A 312 -1.49 9.08 -0.80
N LYS A 313 -1.49 9.72 -1.97
CA LYS A 313 -0.88 11.03 -2.25
C LYS A 313 -1.98 12.01 -2.60
N VAL A 314 -2.40 12.80 -1.61
CA VAL A 314 -3.60 13.64 -1.71
C VAL A 314 -3.23 15.11 -1.90
N PHE A 315 -3.71 15.70 -2.98
CA PHE A 315 -3.51 17.11 -3.33
C PHE A 315 -4.83 17.86 -3.25
N PHE A 316 -4.85 18.99 -2.55
CA PHE A 316 -5.97 19.93 -2.56
C PHE A 316 -5.52 21.26 -3.15
N ILE A 317 -6.03 21.59 -4.34
CA ILE A 317 -5.58 22.75 -5.10
C ILE A 317 -6.68 23.80 -5.14
N GLN A 318 -6.50 24.85 -4.32
CA GLN A 318 -7.33 26.05 -4.35
C GLN A 318 -6.68 27.09 -5.26
N ALA A 319 -6.99 26.97 -6.55
CA ALA A 319 -6.58 27.90 -7.60
C ALA A 319 -7.71 28.02 -8.65
N CYS A 320 -7.67 29.07 -9.49
CA CYS A 320 -8.50 29.10 -10.70
C CYS A 320 -7.94 28.12 -11.73
N GLN A 321 -8.77 27.60 -12.63
CA GLN A 321 -8.32 26.75 -13.76
C GLN A 321 -8.65 27.37 -15.12
N GLY A 322 -8.97 28.67 -15.12
CA GLY A 322 -9.21 29.48 -16.29
C GLY A 322 -9.96 30.77 -15.94
N SER A 323 -10.36 31.53 -16.96
CA SER A 323 -10.99 32.84 -16.82
C SER A 323 -12.52 32.84 -16.94
N ASN A 324 -13.15 31.71 -17.26
CA ASN A 324 -14.60 31.66 -17.48
C ASN A 324 -15.37 31.62 -16.15
N LEU A 325 -16.60 32.13 -16.17
CA LEU A 325 -17.55 32.01 -15.07
C LEU A 325 -18.44 30.78 -15.33
N GLN A 326 -18.58 29.91 -14.33
CA GLN A 326 -19.45 28.73 -14.45
C GLN A 326 -20.92 29.18 -14.49
N ARG A 327 -21.62 28.87 -15.58
CA ARG A 327 -23.07 29.12 -15.71
C ARG A 327 -23.87 28.03 -14.99
N GLY A 328 -24.96 28.42 -14.34
CA GLY A 328 -25.94 27.47 -13.80
C GLY A 328 -26.86 26.94 -14.89
N ALA A 329 -27.27 25.68 -14.78
CA ALA A 329 -28.29 25.06 -15.62
C ALA A 329 -29.49 24.66 -14.76
N VAL A 330 -30.70 24.72 -15.33
CA VAL A 330 -31.93 24.24 -14.67
C VAL A 330 -32.05 22.73 -14.92
N PRO A 331 -32.20 21.88 -13.88
CA PRO A 331 -32.39 20.45 -14.09
C PRO A 331 -33.66 20.17 -14.90
N CYS A 332 -33.54 19.50 -16.05
CA CYS A 332 -34.71 18.99 -16.77
C CYS A 332 -35.23 17.72 -16.07
N PRO A 333 -36.56 17.58 -15.84
CA PRO A 333 -37.12 16.32 -15.36
C PRO A 333 -36.95 15.22 -16.43
N PRO A 334 -36.71 13.96 -16.02
CA PRO A 334 -36.47 12.87 -16.96
C PRO A 334 -37.71 12.61 -17.83
N ARG A 335 -37.53 12.64 -19.15
CA ARG A 335 -38.51 12.15 -20.14
C ARG A 335 -38.28 10.64 -20.36
N PRO A 336 -39.32 9.81 -20.56
CA PRO A 336 -39.14 8.41 -20.92
C PRO A 336 -38.86 8.22 -22.43
N GLN A 337 -38.02 7.21 -22.71
CA GLN A 337 -37.80 6.46 -23.98
C GLN A 337 -37.02 7.17 -25.11
N GLU A 338 -36.20 6.49 -25.93
CA GLU A 338 -36.23 5.10 -26.46
C GLU A 338 -34.84 4.63 -26.94
N GLN A 339 -34.63 3.31 -27.10
CA GLN A 339 -33.37 2.69 -27.54
C GLN A 339 -33.11 2.83 -29.05
N GLY A 340 -31.84 2.94 -29.44
CA GLY A 340 -31.37 2.64 -30.80
C GLY A 340 -29.94 2.08 -30.76
N PRO A 341 -29.59 1.03 -31.53
CA PRO A 341 -28.29 0.41 -31.46
C PRO A 341 -27.28 1.18 -32.32
N SER A 342 -26.06 1.37 -31.82
CA SER A 342 -24.92 1.80 -32.61
C SER A 342 -23.70 1.04 -32.13
N ARG A 343 -23.35 -0.03 -32.85
CA ARG A 343 -22.07 -0.74 -32.72
C ARG A 343 -20.98 0.11 -33.37
N GLY A 344 -20.14 0.75 -32.56
CA GLY A 344 -18.83 1.24 -32.98
C GLY A 344 -17.77 0.31 -32.40
N SER A 345 -16.92 -0.27 -33.25
CA SER A 345 -15.72 -0.99 -32.83
C SER A 345 -14.70 0.02 -32.32
N LEU A 346 -14.19 -0.20 -31.11
CA LEU A 346 -12.98 0.45 -30.62
C LEU A 346 -11.84 -0.56 -30.78
N GLU A 347 -10.79 -0.17 -31.49
CA GLU A 347 -9.48 -0.84 -31.51
C GLU A 347 -8.61 -0.25 -30.39
N GLU A 348 -7.76 -1.09 -29.79
CA GLU A 348 -6.92 -0.78 -28.63
C GLU A 348 -5.44 -1.07 -29.01
N ASP A 349 -4.56 -0.07 -28.87
CA ASP A 349 -3.12 -0.13 -29.22
C ASP A 349 -2.22 -0.38 -28.00
N ALA A 350 -2.51 -1.39 -27.17
CA ALA A 350 -1.60 -1.78 -26.09
C ALA A 350 -1.61 -3.29 -25.84
N GLY A 351 -0.42 -3.92 -25.93
CA GLY A 351 -0.22 -5.34 -25.61
C GLY A 351 -0.33 -5.65 -24.10
N PRO A 352 -0.39 -6.94 -23.72
CA PRO A 352 -0.66 -7.35 -22.34
C PRO A 352 0.50 -6.99 -21.40
N LEU A 353 0.19 -6.24 -20.33
CA LEU A 353 1.10 -5.94 -19.22
C LEU A 353 1.03 -7.06 -18.16
N PRO A 354 2.15 -7.43 -17.50
CA PRO A 354 2.14 -8.34 -16.37
C PRO A 354 1.31 -7.78 -15.20
N ALA A 355 0.49 -8.64 -14.60
CA ALA A 355 -0.34 -8.31 -13.44
C ALA A 355 0.52 -8.32 -12.16
N GLU A 356 1.06 -7.16 -11.76
CA GLU A 356 1.38 -6.77 -10.35
C GLU A 356 2.13 -5.43 -10.22
N LEU A 357 2.40 -4.71 -11.32
CA LEU A 357 3.01 -3.38 -11.25
C LEU A 357 1.98 -2.33 -10.84
N VAL A 358 2.20 -1.67 -9.71
CA VAL A 358 1.49 -0.43 -9.36
C VAL A 358 1.89 0.63 -10.38
N ALA A 359 0.92 1.18 -11.11
CA ALA A 359 1.19 2.23 -12.09
C ALA A 359 2.00 3.38 -11.45
N GLU A 360 2.94 3.98 -12.19
CA GLU A 360 3.82 5.05 -11.68
C GLU A 360 3.05 6.20 -11.01
N ASP A 361 1.86 6.47 -11.53
CA ASP A 361 0.89 7.50 -11.09
C ASP A 361 -0.28 6.94 -10.26
N ALA A 362 -0.17 5.72 -9.71
CA ALA A 362 -1.20 5.15 -8.84
C ALA A 362 -1.24 5.84 -7.46
N ASP A 363 -2.38 5.70 -6.79
CA ASP A 363 -2.64 6.19 -5.43
C ASP A 363 -2.60 7.72 -5.28
N PHE A 364 -2.80 8.47 -6.37
CA PHE A 364 -2.99 9.91 -6.31
C PHE A 364 -4.46 10.29 -6.19
N LEU A 365 -4.72 11.37 -5.47
CA LEU A 365 -6.00 12.09 -5.52
C LEU A 365 -5.72 13.59 -5.64
N MET A 366 -6.32 14.24 -6.64
CA MET A 366 -6.33 15.70 -6.78
C MET A 366 -7.74 16.24 -6.60
N GLY A 367 -7.99 16.94 -5.50
CA GLY A 367 -9.20 17.72 -5.28
C GLY A 367 -9.02 19.16 -5.78
N MET A 368 -9.51 19.46 -6.98
CA MET A 368 -9.48 20.80 -7.57
C MET A 368 -10.67 21.63 -7.09
N ALA A 369 -10.43 22.89 -6.72
CA ALA A 369 -11.48 23.79 -6.23
C ALA A 369 -12.55 24.15 -7.27
N THR A 370 -12.24 24.00 -8.56
CA THR A 370 -13.16 24.27 -9.68
C THR A 370 -12.77 23.42 -10.88
N VAL A 371 -13.74 23.09 -11.74
CA VAL A 371 -13.52 22.43 -13.03
C VAL A 371 -12.62 23.27 -13.96
N GLN A 372 -12.03 22.62 -14.97
CA GLN A 372 -11.21 23.29 -15.98
C GLN A 372 -11.93 24.50 -16.61
N ASP A 373 -11.11 25.46 -17.02
CA ASP A 373 -11.50 26.70 -17.69
C ASP A 373 -12.32 27.69 -16.82
N CYS A 374 -12.60 27.37 -15.54
CA CYS A 374 -13.46 28.15 -14.66
C CYS A 374 -12.74 28.80 -13.46
N LYS A 375 -13.37 29.84 -12.91
CA LYS A 375 -12.91 30.53 -11.68
C LYS A 375 -13.33 29.76 -10.42
N SER A 376 -12.57 29.97 -9.34
CA SER A 376 -12.95 29.60 -7.98
C SER A 376 -13.04 30.86 -7.11
N PHE A 377 -13.94 30.84 -6.12
CA PHE A 377 -14.32 32.02 -5.35
C PHE A 377 -13.83 31.97 -3.90
N ARG A 378 -13.66 33.16 -3.34
CA ARG A 378 -13.17 33.33 -1.97
C ARG A 378 -13.74 34.56 -1.30
N ASN A 379 -14.04 34.41 -0.02
CA ASN A 379 -14.42 35.48 0.87
C ASN A 379 -13.17 35.99 1.61
N THR A 380 -12.96 37.31 1.63
CA THR A 380 -11.78 37.93 2.25
C THR A 380 -11.76 37.81 3.77
N SER A 381 -12.89 37.55 4.41
CA SER A 381 -13.05 37.49 5.87
C SER A 381 -13.11 36.05 6.39
N THR A 382 -13.68 35.13 5.61
CA THR A 382 -13.94 33.73 6.04
C THR A 382 -13.15 32.67 5.30
N GLY A 383 -12.41 33.01 4.24
CA GLY A 383 -11.64 32.06 3.43
C GLY A 383 -12.38 31.61 2.15
N SER A 384 -11.79 30.67 1.42
CA SER A 384 -12.33 30.15 0.16
C SER A 384 -13.46 29.17 0.38
N ILE A 385 -14.47 29.24 -0.49
CA ILE A 385 -15.66 28.40 -0.39
C ILE A 385 -15.29 26.91 -0.40
N PHE A 386 -14.38 26.51 -1.29
CA PHE A 386 -13.94 25.13 -1.40
C PHE A 386 -13.19 24.67 -0.14
N ILE A 387 -12.18 25.40 0.34
CA ILE A 387 -11.38 24.95 1.48
C ILE A 387 -12.20 24.93 2.77
N GLN A 388 -13.05 25.94 3.00
CA GLN A 388 -13.90 25.95 4.19
C GLN A 388 -14.90 24.78 4.18
N GLU A 389 -15.52 24.49 3.03
CA GLU A 389 -16.44 23.37 2.92
C GLU A 389 -15.72 22.01 2.98
N LEU A 390 -14.52 21.89 2.37
CA LEU A 390 -13.65 20.73 2.50
C LEU A 390 -13.32 20.44 3.97
N CYS A 391 -12.83 21.44 4.70
CA CYS A 391 -12.48 21.32 6.12
C CYS A 391 -13.69 20.88 6.96
N ARG A 392 -14.87 21.46 6.68
CA ARG A 392 -16.11 21.10 7.37
C ARG A 392 -16.51 19.65 7.10
N GLN A 393 -16.48 19.22 5.85
CA GLN A 393 -16.85 17.86 5.45
C GLN A 393 -15.85 16.83 5.95
N LEU A 394 -14.55 17.12 5.95
CA LEU A 394 -13.53 16.24 6.53
C LEU A 394 -13.82 15.93 8.00
N LEU A 395 -14.15 16.94 8.81
CA LEU A 395 -14.52 16.73 10.22
C LEU A 395 -15.80 15.91 10.39
N VAL A 396 -16.81 16.13 9.54
CA VAL A 396 -18.05 15.32 9.55
C VAL A 396 -17.75 13.86 9.20
N SER A 397 -16.88 13.65 8.21
CA SER A 397 -16.50 12.34 7.68
C SER A 397 -15.66 11.57 8.68
N ALA A 398 -14.77 12.24 9.38
CA ALA A 398 -13.95 11.64 10.43
C ALA A 398 -14.78 11.04 11.57
N LYS A 399 -15.91 11.66 11.92
CA LYS A 399 -16.85 11.13 12.91
C LYS A 399 -17.69 9.97 12.40
N ARG A 400 -18.00 9.98 11.10
CA ARG A 400 -18.83 8.97 10.44
C ARG A 400 -18.04 7.79 9.89
N SER A 401 -16.71 7.90 9.85
CA SER A 401 -15.82 6.98 9.13
C SER A 401 -16.17 6.86 7.64
N ASP A 402 -16.57 7.97 7.00
CA ASP A 402 -16.82 7.98 5.56
C ASP A 402 -15.49 8.07 4.78
N ASP A 403 -15.43 7.45 3.59
CA ASP A 403 -14.27 7.56 2.71
C ASP A 403 -14.10 8.96 2.09
N LEU A 404 -12.90 9.25 1.62
CA LEU A 404 -12.52 10.56 1.10
C LEU A 404 -13.27 10.91 -0.20
N LEU A 405 -13.59 9.95 -1.07
CA LEU A 405 -14.35 10.24 -2.30
C LEU A 405 -15.80 10.59 -1.98
N SER A 406 -16.43 9.87 -1.05
CA SER A 406 -17.74 10.23 -0.50
C SER A 406 -17.71 11.63 0.14
N THR A 407 -16.64 11.95 0.86
CA THR A 407 -16.42 13.28 1.44
C THR A 407 -16.37 14.36 0.37
N LEU A 408 -15.58 14.17 -0.69
CA LEU A 408 -15.45 15.12 -1.79
C LEU A 408 -16.74 15.25 -2.61
N THR A 409 -17.52 14.18 -2.74
CA THR A 409 -18.86 14.23 -3.34
C THR A 409 -19.79 15.15 -2.56
N ARG A 410 -19.72 15.13 -1.22
CA ARG A 410 -20.47 16.09 -0.40
C ARG A 410 -19.96 17.51 -0.55
N VAL A 411 -18.64 17.71 -0.64
CA VAL A 411 -18.06 19.04 -0.93
C VAL A 411 -18.59 19.56 -2.26
N ASN A 412 -18.58 18.75 -3.33
CA ASN A 412 -19.14 19.12 -4.62
C ASN A 412 -20.60 19.54 -4.50
N ARG A 413 -21.42 18.73 -3.80
CA ARG A 413 -22.83 19.02 -3.60
C ARG A 413 -23.04 20.36 -2.87
N GLU A 414 -22.33 20.62 -1.78
CA GLU A 414 -22.55 21.84 -1.00
C GLU A 414 -22.00 23.10 -1.70
N VAL A 415 -20.83 23.01 -2.33
CA VAL A 415 -20.28 24.13 -3.14
C VAL A 415 -21.18 24.41 -4.35
N SER A 416 -21.71 23.39 -5.01
CA SER A 416 -22.58 23.58 -6.18
C SER A 416 -23.93 24.25 -5.85
N LYS A 417 -24.36 24.26 -4.58
CA LYS A 417 -25.59 24.94 -4.16
C LYS A 417 -25.42 26.46 -4.10
N GLY A 418 -24.24 26.97 -3.78
CA GLY A 418 -24.06 28.41 -3.60
C GLY A 418 -24.18 29.23 -4.88
N ASP A 419 -24.51 30.51 -4.71
CA ASP A 419 -24.45 31.54 -5.76
C ASP A 419 -23.33 32.52 -5.39
N TYR A 420 -22.36 32.67 -6.29
CA TYR A 420 -21.15 33.44 -6.06
C TYR A 420 -21.02 34.49 -7.15
N GLN A 421 -21.58 35.68 -6.90
CA GLN A 421 -21.62 36.77 -7.88
C GLN A 421 -22.32 36.34 -9.19
N SER A 422 -23.52 35.77 -9.07
CA SER A 422 -24.33 35.28 -10.21
C SER A 422 -23.65 34.15 -11.01
N SER A 423 -22.71 33.46 -10.37
CA SER A 423 -21.94 32.36 -10.96
C SER A 423 -21.94 31.17 -10.01
N LYS A 424 -21.74 29.98 -10.58
CA LYS A 424 -21.62 28.74 -9.80
C LYS A 424 -20.14 28.42 -9.59
N GLN A 425 -19.87 27.47 -8.69
CA GLN A 425 -18.56 26.85 -8.56
C GLN A 425 -18.79 25.34 -8.47
N MET A 426 -17.99 24.56 -9.21
CA MET A 426 -18.07 23.10 -9.19
C MET A 426 -16.67 22.54 -8.97
N PRO A 427 -16.32 22.07 -7.77
CA PRO A 427 -15.06 21.39 -7.53
C PRO A 427 -15.00 20.05 -8.29
N GLN A 428 -13.78 19.58 -8.56
CA GLN A 428 -13.55 18.38 -9.36
C GLN A 428 -12.44 17.51 -8.72
N PRO A 429 -12.80 16.36 -8.12
CA PRO A 429 -11.82 15.35 -7.76
C PRO A 429 -11.41 14.54 -9.00
N MET A 430 -10.11 14.30 -9.15
CA MET A 430 -9.50 13.35 -10.09
C MET A 430 -8.64 12.40 -9.28
N TYR A 431 -8.71 11.09 -9.54
CA TYR A 431 -8.01 10.13 -8.69
C TYR A 431 -7.60 8.87 -9.44
N THR A 432 -6.53 8.27 -8.94
CA THR A 432 -6.00 6.94 -9.25
C THR A 432 -5.86 6.12 -7.96
N LEU A 433 -6.59 6.50 -6.90
CA LEU A 433 -6.70 5.70 -5.68
C LEU A 433 -7.21 4.30 -6.01
N THR A 434 -6.51 3.30 -5.50
CA THR A 434 -6.83 1.88 -5.70
C THR A 434 -7.66 1.30 -4.56
N LYS A 435 -7.74 2.01 -3.42
CA LYS A 435 -8.50 1.63 -2.22
C LYS A 435 -9.26 2.83 -1.64
N LYS A 436 -10.22 2.59 -0.76
CA LYS A 436 -10.93 3.63 0.00
C LYS A 436 -10.02 4.21 1.08
N LEU A 437 -9.88 5.53 1.10
CA LEU A 437 -9.16 6.25 2.14
C LEU A 437 -10.15 6.82 3.18
N VAL A 438 -10.06 6.37 4.43
CA VAL A 438 -10.90 6.85 5.54
C VAL A 438 -10.02 7.52 6.59
N LEU A 439 -10.18 8.83 6.77
CA LEU A 439 -9.44 9.61 7.78
C LEU A 439 -10.29 9.78 9.04
N LYS A 440 -9.80 9.33 10.20
CA LYS A 440 -10.51 9.41 11.49
C LYS A 440 -9.90 10.51 12.38
N GLU A 441 -10.67 11.03 13.34
CA GLU A 441 -10.18 12.02 14.31
C GLU A 441 -9.29 11.31 15.35
N MET A 442 -8.20 11.95 15.78
CA MET A 442 -7.35 11.41 16.84
C MET A 442 -8.11 11.37 18.17
N THR A 443 -8.23 10.18 18.76
CA THR A 443 -8.66 10.01 20.14
C THR A 443 -7.46 10.29 21.05
N ILE A 444 -7.41 11.46 21.67
CA ILE A 444 -6.42 11.72 22.74
C ILE A 444 -6.86 10.86 23.93
N VAL A 445 -6.10 9.80 24.22
CA VAL A 445 -6.22 9.10 25.50
C VAL A 445 -5.49 9.96 26.51
N GLU A 446 -6.23 10.75 27.29
CA GLU A 446 -5.67 11.40 28.48
C GLU A 446 -5.29 10.27 29.46
N HIS A 447 -3.98 10.11 29.71
CA HIS A 447 -3.43 9.19 30.70
C HIS A 447 -3.47 9.80 32.10
#